data_AF-A0A7Y1YCK7-F1
#
_entry.id   AF-A0A7Y1YCK7-F1
#
_cell.length_a   1.000
_cell.length_b   1.000
_cell.length_c   1.000
_cell.angle_alpha   90.00
_cell.angle_beta   90.00
_cell.angle_gamma   90.00
#
_symmetry.space_group_name_H-M   'P 1'
#
loop_
_entity.id
_entity.type
_entity.pdbx_description
1 polymer ?
#
loop_
_entity_poly.entity_id
_entity_poly.type
_entity_poly.pdbx_seq_one_letter_code
_entity_poly.pdbx_strand_id
1 'polypeptide(L)'
;ADSLIFVAVTRLLILLGSGWSILGLTTRLGGLEILINSVLNALIFWLAYSGITFAITKFLLGGGGNFAMFLRITGFAYPTLLVLIFTAQLDLPVYAALSLGFIWFIAVVSRGVTYEGDIETPKAVLAAVGGYVGWVVISSILGRGAI
;
A
#
# COMPACT_ATOMS: atom_id res chain seq x y z
N ALA A 1 -1.46 15.85 -4.07
CA ALA A 1 -0.54 15.53 -5.17
C ALA A 1 0.61 14.66 -4.65
N ASP A 2 1.22 15.06 -3.55
CA ASP A 2 2.45 14.46 -2.99
C ASP A 2 2.32 12.96 -2.69
N SER A 3 1.21 12.54 -2.09
CA SER A 3 0.93 11.12 -1.76
C SER A 3 0.85 10.21 -2.99
N LEU A 4 0.33 10.72 -4.10
CA LEU A 4 0.25 10.00 -5.37
C LEU A 4 1.64 9.77 -5.97
N ILE A 5 2.52 10.77 -5.86
CA ILE A 5 3.91 10.67 -6.30
C ILE A 5 4.63 9.58 -5.50
N PHE A 6 4.44 9.53 -4.18
CA PHE A 6 5.04 8.47 -3.36
C PHE A 6 4.61 7.06 -3.79
N VAL A 7 3.33 6.86 -4.08
CA VAL A 7 2.81 5.56 -4.54
C VAL A 7 3.43 5.18 -5.89
N ALA A 8 3.40 6.10 -6.86
CA ALA A 8 3.92 5.86 -8.22
C ALA A 8 5.44 5.60 -8.21
N VAL A 9 6.21 6.43 -7.50
CA VAL A 9 7.67 6.30 -7.41
C VAL A 9 8.04 5.01 -6.66
N THR A 10 7.36 4.69 -5.56
CA THR A 10 7.61 3.44 -4.83
C THR A 10 7.38 2.24 -5.73
N ARG A 11 6.31 2.23 -6.54
CA ARG A 11 6.04 1.12 -7.43
C ARG A 11 7.07 1.00 -8.55
N LEU A 12 7.53 2.12 -9.09
CA LEU A 12 8.64 2.15 -10.05
C LEU A 12 9.91 1.54 -9.42
N LEU A 13 10.26 1.93 -8.20
CA LEU A 13 11.43 1.41 -7.49
C LEU A 13 11.31 -0.10 -7.22
N ILE A 14 10.12 -0.60 -6.87
CA ILE A 14 9.86 -2.04 -6.73
C ILE A 14 10.05 -2.77 -8.06
N LEU A 15 9.56 -2.23 -9.18
CA LEU A 15 9.81 -2.81 -10.50
C LEU A 15 11.31 -2.89 -10.80
N LEU A 16 12.06 -1.84 -10.51
CA LEU A 16 13.51 -1.83 -10.71
C LEU A 16 14.22 -2.86 -9.81
N GLY A 17 13.79 -2.97 -8.55
CA GLY A 17 14.27 -3.99 -7.61
C GLY A 17 13.94 -5.43 -8.03
N SER A 18 12.91 -5.63 -8.85
CA SER A 18 12.52 -6.94 -9.39
C SER A 18 13.30 -7.37 -10.65
N GLY A 19 14.33 -6.60 -11.04
CA GLY A 19 15.22 -6.95 -12.16
C GLY A 19 14.91 -6.24 -13.48
N TRP A 20 13.93 -5.33 -13.51
CA TRP A 20 13.72 -4.46 -14.67
C TRP A 20 14.71 -3.28 -14.67
N SER A 21 15.24 -2.93 -15.83
CA SER A 21 16.02 -1.69 -16.01
C SER A 21 15.15 -0.58 -16.59
N ILE A 22 15.49 0.69 -16.34
CA ILE A 22 14.77 1.85 -16.89
C ILE A 22 14.71 1.79 -18.42
N LEU A 23 15.85 1.49 -19.05
CA LEU A 23 15.92 1.24 -20.50
C LEU A 23 15.07 0.04 -20.90
N GLY A 24 15.06 -1.04 -20.11
CA GLY A 24 14.24 -2.22 -20.38
C GLY A 24 12.74 -1.94 -20.33
N LEU A 25 12.29 -0.98 -19.52
CA LEU A 25 10.89 -0.56 -19.46
C LEU A 25 10.45 0.24 -20.69
N THR A 26 11.36 0.93 -21.37
CA THR A 26 11.02 1.75 -22.55
C THR A 26 11.36 1.09 -23.89
N THR A 27 12.35 0.19 -23.91
CA THR A 27 12.89 -0.40 -25.16
C THR A 27 12.41 -1.82 -25.42
N ARG A 28 11.92 -2.56 -24.41
CA ARG A 28 11.36 -3.91 -24.61
C ARG A 28 9.89 -3.82 -25.03
N LEU A 29 9.49 -4.70 -25.94
CA LEU A 29 8.08 -4.86 -26.31
C LEU A 29 7.25 -5.19 -25.05
N GLY A 30 6.20 -4.42 -24.78
CA GLY A 30 5.37 -4.56 -23.57
C GLY A 30 5.96 -3.97 -22.28
N GLY A 31 7.18 -3.41 -22.28
CA GLY A 31 7.79 -2.82 -21.08
C GLY A 31 6.99 -1.63 -20.52
N LEU A 32 6.49 -0.76 -21.41
CA LEU A 32 5.67 0.39 -21.02
C LEU A 32 4.31 -0.07 -20.48
N GLU A 33 3.73 -1.10 -21.08
CA GLU A 33 2.48 -1.70 -20.64
C GLU A 33 2.62 -2.31 -19.24
N ILE A 34 3.73 -3.00 -18.96
CA ILE A 34 4.04 -3.51 -17.62
C ILE A 34 4.17 -2.36 -16.62
N LEU A 35 4.89 -1.29 -16.96
CA LEU A 35 5.01 -0.11 -16.10
C LEU A 35 3.65 0.51 -15.80
N ILE A 36 2.84 0.76 -16.82
CA ILE A 36 1.52 1.38 -16.69
C ILE A 36 0.61 0.50 -15.84
N ASN A 37 0.48 -0.79 -16.16
CA ASN A 37 -0.36 -1.72 -15.40
C ASN A 37 0.11 -1.85 -13.94
N SER A 38 1.41 -1.86 -13.72
CA SER A 38 2.01 -1.93 -12.39
C SER A 38 1.69 -0.70 -11.54
N VAL A 39 1.86 0.51 -12.09
CA VAL A 39 1.51 1.77 -11.41
C VAL A 39 0.00 1.88 -11.20
N LEU A 40 -0.82 1.51 -12.19
CA LEU A 40 -2.27 1.52 -12.06
C LEU A 40 -2.75 0.57 -10.96
N ASN A 41 -2.20 -0.64 -10.88
CA ASN A 41 -2.52 -1.57 -9.80
C ASN A 41 -2.14 -0.99 -8.43
N ALA A 42 -0.97 -0.37 -8.32
CA ALA A 42 -0.52 0.29 -7.09
C ALA A 42 -1.46 1.43 -6.67
N LEU A 43 -1.89 2.27 -7.61
CA LEU A 43 -2.83 3.37 -7.37
C LEU A 43 -4.22 2.87 -6.97
N ILE A 44 -4.71 1.80 -7.60
CA ILE A 44 -6.01 1.21 -7.29
C ILE A 44 -5.98 0.59 -5.90
N PHE A 45 -4.94 -0.18 -5.57
CA PHE A 45 -4.74 -0.69 -4.21
C PHE A 45 -4.72 0.45 -3.19
N TRP A 46 -3.90 1.48 -3.42
CA TRP A 46 -3.80 2.63 -2.51
C TRP A 46 -5.15 3.30 -2.30
N LEU A 47 -5.89 3.58 -3.38
CA LEU A 47 -7.18 4.26 -3.31
C LEU A 47 -8.24 3.41 -2.59
N ALA A 48 -8.30 2.12 -2.93
CA ALA A 48 -9.22 1.18 -2.29
C ALA A 48 -8.88 0.99 -0.81
N TYR A 49 -7.62 0.71 -0.47
CA TYR A 49 -7.15 0.56 0.90
C TYR A 49 -7.44 1.80 1.74
N SER A 50 -7.20 3.00 1.20
CA SER A 50 -7.52 4.27 1.88
C SER A 50 -9.02 4.42 2.12
N GLY A 51 -9.84 4.10 1.11
CA GLY A 51 -11.30 4.17 1.20
C GLY A 51 -11.87 3.23 2.25
N ILE A 52 -11.39 1.98 2.28
CA ILE A 52 -11.84 0.97 3.23
C ILE A 52 -11.38 1.33 4.64
N THR A 53 -10.12 1.73 4.81
CA THR A 53 -9.58 2.15 6.12
C THR A 53 -10.37 3.32 6.69
N PHE A 54 -10.69 4.31 5.85
CA PHE A 54 -11.56 5.43 6.21
C PHE A 54 -12.97 4.97 6.59
N ALA A 55 -13.59 4.11 5.77
CA ALA A 55 -14.94 3.62 6.02
C ALA A 55 -15.04 2.84 7.34
N ILE A 56 -14.06 1.97 7.62
CA ILE A 56 -13.99 1.22 8.88
C ILE A 56 -13.82 2.19 10.05
N THR A 57 -12.88 3.13 9.94
CA THR A 57 -12.63 4.10 11.01
C THR A 57 -13.88 4.92 11.32
N LYS A 58 -14.51 5.50 10.29
CA LYS A 58 -15.62 6.44 10.44
C LYS A 58 -16.95 5.76 10.78
N PHE A 59 -17.28 4.67 10.09
CA PHE A 59 -18.61 4.07 10.19
C PHE A 59 -18.68 2.87 11.13
N LEU A 60 -17.58 2.14 11.35
CA LEU A 60 -17.58 0.96 12.23
C LEU A 60 -16.99 1.23 13.61
N LEU A 61 -16.00 2.13 13.70
CA LEU A 61 -15.23 2.35 14.93
C LEU A 61 -15.50 3.70 15.61
N GLY A 62 -16.38 4.52 15.03
CA GLY A 62 -16.79 5.81 15.58
C GLY A 62 -15.71 6.90 15.53
N GLY A 63 -14.72 6.75 14.66
CA GLY A 63 -13.64 7.72 14.47
C GLY A 63 -14.02 8.91 13.59
N GLY A 64 -13.24 9.98 13.71
CA GLY A 64 -13.35 11.20 12.94
C GLY A 64 -12.50 11.23 11.67
N GLY A 65 -12.19 12.45 11.23
CA GLY A 65 -11.27 12.73 10.15
C GLY A 65 -11.90 12.81 8.75
N ASN A 66 -11.07 13.30 7.82
CA ASN A 66 -11.43 13.50 6.43
C ASN A 66 -10.78 12.47 5.52
N PHE A 67 -11.51 11.95 4.53
CA PHE A 67 -10.98 10.97 3.57
C PHE A 67 -9.66 11.42 2.93
N ALA A 68 -9.51 12.71 2.62
CA ALA A 68 -8.28 13.26 2.06
C ALA A 68 -7.04 13.06 2.95
N MET A 69 -7.20 13.04 4.28
CA MET A 69 -6.11 12.79 5.22
C MET A 69 -5.76 11.31 5.28
N PHE A 70 -6.76 10.42 5.26
CA PHE A 70 -6.51 8.97 5.14
C PHE A 70 -5.74 8.65 3.86
N LEU A 71 -6.12 9.26 2.74
CA LEU A 71 -5.44 9.14 1.45
C LEU A 71 -3.98 9.58 1.53
N ARG A 72 -3.68 10.62 2.32
CA ARG A 72 -2.31 11.09 2.57
C ARG A 72 -1.53 10.11 3.43
N ILE A 73 -2.08 9.68 4.56
CA ILE A 73 -1.45 8.77 5.52
C ILE A 73 -1.03 7.47 4.84
N THR A 74 -1.95 6.84 4.11
CA THR A 74 -1.68 5.57 3.40
C THR A 74 -0.68 5.76 2.27
N GLY A 75 -0.66 6.92 1.61
CA GLY A 75 0.33 7.25 0.58
C GLY A 75 1.72 7.48 1.17
N PHE A 76 1.83 8.09 2.36
CA PHE A 76 3.09 8.22 3.10
C PHE A 76 3.58 6.90 3.70
N ALA A 77 2.67 5.97 3.98
CA ALA A 77 3.02 4.61 4.38
C ALA A 77 3.53 3.78 3.19
N TYR A 78 3.17 4.13 1.95
CA TYR A 78 3.49 3.32 0.77
C TYR A 78 4.99 3.04 0.56
N PRO A 79 5.92 4.02 0.72
CA PRO A 79 7.36 3.79 0.62
C PRO A 79 7.90 2.72 1.57
N THR A 80 7.17 2.39 2.65
CA THR A 80 7.58 1.32 3.54
C THR A 80 7.55 -0.06 2.90
N LEU A 81 6.81 -0.21 1.79
CA LEU A 81 6.84 -1.42 0.96
C LEU A 81 8.21 -1.60 0.26
N LEU A 82 9.08 -0.59 0.21
CA LEU A 82 10.47 -0.75 -0.25
C LEU A 82 11.30 -1.65 0.66
N VAL A 83 10.85 -1.89 1.90
CA VAL A 83 11.45 -2.90 2.80
C VAL A 83 11.46 -4.28 2.13
N LEU A 84 10.51 -4.57 1.22
CA LEU A 84 10.52 -5.80 0.43
C LEU A 84 11.77 -5.94 -0.44
N ILE A 85 12.29 -4.83 -0.97
CA ILE A 85 13.53 -4.83 -1.78
C ILE A 85 14.74 -5.08 -0.87
N PHE A 86 14.78 -4.42 0.30
CA PHE A 86 15.88 -4.58 1.24
C PHE A 86 15.94 -6.01 1.81
N THR A 87 14.78 -6.56 2.19
CA THR A 87 14.67 -7.92 2.73
C THR A 87 15.01 -8.99 1.68
N ALA A 88 14.78 -8.73 0.39
CA ALA A 88 15.23 -9.61 -0.69
C ALA A 88 16.78 -9.73 -0.76
N GLN A 89 17.53 -8.78 -0.20
CA GLN A 89 19.01 -8.84 -0.14
C GLN A 89 19.53 -9.62 1.08
N LEU A 90 18.66 -9.90 2.06
CA LEU A 90 19.04 -10.53 3.33
C LEU A 90 18.91 -12.06 3.32
N ASP A 91 18.68 -12.67 2.15
CA ASP A 91 18.44 -14.11 1.98
C ASP A 91 17.34 -14.66 2.91
N LEU A 92 16.41 -13.79 3.30
CA LEU A 92 15.28 -14.14 4.17
C LEU A 92 14.25 -14.96 3.39
N PRO A 93 13.53 -15.88 4.08
CA PRO A 93 12.36 -16.51 3.50
C PRO A 93 11.36 -15.44 3.02
N VAL A 94 10.80 -15.63 1.82
CA VAL A 94 9.85 -14.67 1.19
C VAL A 94 8.71 -14.28 2.14
N TYR A 95 8.19 -15.22 2.91
CA TYR A 95 7.14 -14.96 3.88
C TYR A 95 7.58 -14.04 5.02
N ALA A 96 8.83 -14.14 5.48
CA ALA A 96 9.38 -13.27 6.52
C ALA A 96 9.57 -11.84 5.99
N ALA A 97 10.09 -11.70 4.77
CA ALA A 97 10.23 -10.43 4.07
C ALA A 97 8.88 -9.70 3.90
N LEU A 98 7.88 -10.43 3.41
CA LEU A 98 6.50 -9.91 3.24
C LEU A 98 5.89 -9.50 4.56
N SER A 99 6.08 -10.31 5.61
CA SER A 99 5.54 -10.02 6.94
C SER A 99 6.15 -8.75 7.53
N LEU A 100 7.47 -8.55 7.42
CA LEU A 100 8.13 -7.35 7.93
C LEU A 100 7.66 -6.07 7.23
N GLY A 101 7.60 -6.09 5.90
CA GLY A 101 7.07 -4.96 5.14
C GLY A 101 5.62 -4.65 5.48
N PHE A 102 4.79 -5.69 5.63
CA PHE A 102 3.38 -5.55 5.97
C PHE A 102 3.17 -5.03 7.39
N ILE A 103 3.87 -5.58 8.39
CA ILE A 103 3.81 -5.13 9.78
C ILE A 103 4.17 -3.65 9.87
N TRP A 104 5.24 -3.24 9.18
CA TRP A 104 5.66 -1.85 9.18
C TRP A 104 4.64 -0.93 8.50
N PHE A 105 4.09 -1.36 7.36
CA PHE A 105 3.02 -0.63 6.67
C PHE A 105 1.80 -0.42 7.57
N ILE A 106 1.32 -1.48 8.23
CA ILE A 106 0.21 -1.41 9.18
C ILE A 106 0.57 -0.53 10.39
N ALA A 107 1.80 -0.60 10.90
CA ALA A 107 2.24 0.25 12.00
C ALA A 107 2.18 1.74 11.64
N VAL A 108 2.64 2.15 10.46
CA VAL A 108 2.59 3.55 10.02
C VAL A 108 1.16 4.01 9.78
N VAL A 109 0.34 3.19 9.11
CA VAL A 109 -1.07 3.53 8.86
C VAL A 109 -1.84 3.63 10.17
N SER A 110 -1.69 2.66 11.07
CA SER A 110 -2.38 2.66 12.37
C SER A 110 -2.05 3.91 13.18
N ARG A 111 -0.78 4.36 13.19
CA ARG A 111 -0.40 5.62 13.83
C ARG A 111 -1.07 6.82 13.19
N GLY A 112 -1.07 6.93 11.87
CA GLY A 112 -1.76 8.03 11.20
C GLY A 112 -3.27 8.03 11.47
N VAL A 113 -3.89 6.85 11.51
CA VAL A 113 -5.32 6.69 11.82
C VAL A 113 -5.63 7.04 13.27
N THR A 114 -4.76 6.73 14.23
CA THR A 114 -4.93 7.18 15.63
C THR A 114 -4.99 8.70 15.72
N TYR A 115 -4.11 9.41 15.00
CA TYR A 115 -4.08 10.88 15.04
C TYR A 115 -5.23 11.52 14.27
N GLU A 116 -5.54 11.04 13.07
CA GLU A 116 -6.57 11.65 12.21
C GLU A 116 -7.99 11.21 12.58
N GLY A 117 -8.15 9.93 12.94
CA GLY A 117 -9.42 9.36 13.32
C GLY A 117 -9.79 9.64 14.79
N ASP A 118 -8.88 10.16 15.59
CA ASP A 118 -9.05 10.38 17.04
C ASP A 118 -9.62 9.13 17.74
N ILE A 119 -9.04 7.97 17.41
CA ILE A 119 -9.43 6.67 17.98
C ILE A 119 -8.27 6.00 18.69
N GLU A 120 -8.61 5.23 19.72
CA GLU A 120 -7.65 4.42 20.47
C GLU A 120 -6.81 3.53 19.55
N THR A 121 -5.53 3.34 19.91
CA THR A 121 -4.57 2.57 19.11
C THR A 121 -5.06 1.17 18.70
N PRO A 122 -5.72 0.36 19.58
CA PRO A 122 -6.23 -0.94 19.16
C PRO A 122 -7.25 -0.84 18.02
N LYS A 123 -8.14 0.16 18.06
CA LYS A 123 -9.13 0.40 17.00
C LYS A 123 -8.45 0.87 15.71
N ALA A 124 -7.42 1.70 15.80
CA ALA A 124 -6.65 2.15 14.64
C ALA A 124 -5.90 1.01 13.95
N VAL A 125 -5.35 0.06 14.73
CA VAL A 125 -4.74 -1.17 14.19
C VAL A 125 -5.80 -2.01 13.50
N LEU A 126 -6.97 -2.20 14.11
CA LEU A 126 -8.08 -2.92 13.49
C LEU A 126 -8.55 -2.26 12.18
N ALA A 127 -8.59 -0.94 12.12
CA ALA A 127 -8.92 -0.21 10.90
C ALA A 127 -7.89 -0.43 9.79
N ALA A 128 -6.60 -0.35 10.11
CA ALA A 128 -5.52 -0.58 9.16
C ALA A 128 -5.52 -2.03 8.63
N VAL A 129 -5.61 -3.01 9.53
CA VAL A 129 -5.69 -4.44 9.17
C VAL A 129 -6.97 -4.71 8.37
N GLY A 130 -8.10 -4.18 8.82
CA GLY A 130 -9.39 -4.31 8.14
C GLY A 130 -9.39 -3.68 6.76
N GLY A 131 -8.68 -2.57 6.57
CA GLY A 131 -8.42 -1.96 5.26
C GLY A 131 -7.77 -2.94 4.29
N TYR A 132 -6.75 -3.67 4.77
CA TYR A 132 -6.03 -4.64 3.96
C TYR A 132 -6.87 -5.89 3.67
N VAL A 133 -7.51 -6.44 4.70
CA VAL A 133 -8.40 -7.61 4.55
C VAL A 133 -9.54 -7.29 3.58
N GLY A 134 -10.14 -6.10 3.69
CA GLY A 134 -11.17 -5.64 2.76
C GLY A 134 -10.65 -5.55 1.32
N TRP A 135 -9.42 -5.06 1.13
CA TRP A 135 -8.78 -5.09 -0.19
C TRP A 135 -8.57 -6.51 -0.71
N VAL A 136 -8.09 -7.45 0.11
CA VAL A 136 -7.87 -8.84 -0.29
C VAL A 136 -9.19 -9.48 -0.76
N VAL A 137 -10.29 -9.22 -0.06
CA VAL A 137 -11.63 -9.69 -0.46
C VAL A 137 -12.04 -9.07 -1.80
N ILE A 138 -11.93 -7.75 -1.95
CA ILE A 138 -12.31 -7.05 -3.18
C ILE A 138 -11.47 -7.51 -4.37
N SER A 139 -10.15 -7.59 -4.21
CA SER A 139 -9.23 -8.02 -5.27
C SER A 139 -9.51 -9.47 -5.69
N SER A 140 -9.82 -10.35 -4.75
CA SER A 140 -10.22 -11.73 -5.03
C SER A 140 -11.51 -11.80 -5.86
N ILE A 141 -12.51 -10.97 -5.54
CA ILE A 141 -13.77 -10.90 -6.30
C ILE A 141 -13.53 -10.35 -7.72
N LEU A 142 -12.67 -9.34 -7.85
CA LEU A 142 -12.35 -8.69 -9.11
C LEU A 142 -11.36 -9.49 -9.98
N GLY A 143 -10.92 -10.67 -9.53
CA GLY A 143 -9.94 -11.49 -10.24
C GLY A 143 -8.55 -10.83 -10.34
N ARG A 144 -8.21 -9.93 -9.41
CA ARG A 144 -6.92 -9.25 -9.35
C ARG A 144 -6.03 -9.88 -8.27
N GLY A 145 -4.74 -10.02 -8.55
CA GLY A 145 -3.76 -10.41 -7.54
C GLY A 145 -3.78 -9.42 -6.36
N ALA A 146 -3.56 -9.94 -5.15
CA ALA A 146 -3.65 -9.13 -3.92
C ALA A 146 -2.59 -8.01 -3.85
N ILE A 147 -1.51 -8.09 -4.66
CA ILE A 147 -0.37 -7.16 -4.73
C ILE A 147 0.27 -7.23 -6.13
#